data_AF-A0A7J3MXF1-F1
#
_entry.id   AF-A0A7J3MXF1-F1
#
_cell.length_a   1.000
_cell.length_b   1.000
_cell.length_c   1.000
_cell.angle_alpha   90.00
_cell.angle_beta   90.00
_cell.angle_gamma   90.00
#
_symmetry.space_group_name_H-M   'P 1'
#
loop_
_entity.id
_entity.type
_entity.pdbx_description
1 polymer ?
#
loop_
_entity_poly.entity_id
_entity_poly.type
_entity_poly.pdbx_seq_one_letter_code
_entity_poly.pdbx_strand_id
1 'polypeptide(L)'
;MVDKGDSQNIEHNNEGMDRVIGKHVYGNLYDVDIEIAGNEEKLREVVIEAAKIANMTLYDIKSWSFGGRKGGVSVIALIVESHIAVHTWLEYGYATVDVYTCGEKSDPWKAFEYIVKCLNPKYFTVNYADRSSFSRVRN
;
A
#
# COMPACT_ATOMS: atom_id res chain seq x y z
N MET A 1 -30.03 -37.37 -41.83
CA MET A 1 -30.40 -37.72 -40.44
C MET A 1 -29.16 -38.27 -39.77
N VAL A 2 -28.98 -37.96 -38.48
CA VAL A 2 -27.86 -38.30 -37.58
C VAL A 2 -26.61 -37.45 -37.81
N ASP A 3 -26.02 -36.74 -36.86
CA ASP A 3 -26.45 -36.22 -35.55
C ASP A 3 -25.46 -35.08 -35.24
N LYS A 4 -25.95 -33.95 -34.73
CA LYS A 4 -25.08 -32.82 -34.33
C LYS A 4 -24.52 -33.17 -32.96
N GLY A 5 -23.26 -33.57 -32.90
CA GLY A 5 -22.55 -33.74 -31.64
C GLY A 5 -22.43 -32.39 -30.95
N ASP A 6 -23.18 -32.22 -29.87
CA ASP A 6 -23.16 -31.07 -28.99
C ASP A 6 -21.76 -30.86 -28.41
N SER A 7 -21.13 -29.76 -28.79
CA SER A 7 -19.98 -29.20 -28.08
C SER A 7 -20.47 -28.79 -26.69
N GLN A 8 -20.32 -29.66 -25.70
CA GLN A 8 -20.51 -29.29 -24.31
C GLN A 8 -19.43 -28.27 -23.94
N ASN A 9 -19.83 -27.00 -23.88
CA ASN A 9 -19.10 -25.96 -23.17
C ASN A 9 -18.85 -26.45 -21.75
N ILE A 10 -17.60 -26.77 -21.44
CA ILE A 10 -17.17 -26.93 -20.05
C ILE A 10 -17.12 -25.51 -19.48
N GLU A 11 -18.26 -25.05 -18.96
CA GLU A 11 -18.28 -23.92 -18.04
C GLU A 11 -17.43 -24.34 -16.84
N HIS A 12 -16.24 -23.74 -16.72
CA HIS A 12 -15.46 -23.80 -15.49
C HIS A 12 -16.27 -23.07 -14.41
N ASN A 13 -17.12 -23.81 -13.71
CA ASN A 13 -17.78 -23.39 -12.49
C ASN A 13 -16.71 -22.93 -11.50
N ASN A 14 -16.47 -21.63 -11.44
CA ASN A 14 -15.57 -20.96 -10.51
C ASN A 14 -16.27 -20.76 -9.14
N GLU A 15 -17.14 -21.71 -8.77
CA GLU A 15 -17.84 -21.71 -7.49
C GLU A 15 -16.93 -22.38 -6.46
N GLY A 16 -16.33 -21.58 -5.57
CA GLY A 16 -15.83 -22.10 -4.29
C GLY A 16 -14.35 -21.91 -3.95
N MET A 17 -13.59 -21.06 -4.65
CA MET A 17 -12.24 -20.67 -4.20
C MET A 17 -12.23 -19.23 -3.67
N ASP A 18 -12.44 -19.10 -2.36
CA ASP A 18 -12.29 -17.81 -1.66
C ASP A 18 -10.83 -17.65 -1.21
N ARG A 19 -10.26 -16.46 -1.42
CA ARG A 19 -8.89 -16.12 -0.98
C ARG A 19 -8.78 -14.64 -0.65
N VAL A 20 -7.95 -14.32 0.33
CA VAL A 20 -7.54 -12.94 0.59
C VAL A 20 -6.58 -12.52 -0.53
N ILE A 21 -6.85 -11.41 -1.19
CA ILE A 21 -5.95 -10.82 -2.20
C ILE A 21 -5.15 -9.73 -1.52
N GLY A 22 -3.84 -9.94 -1.33
CA GLY A 22 -2.97 -8.99 -0.65
C GLY A 22 -1.92 -8.41 -1.59
N LYS A 23 -1.78 -7.09 -1.62
CA LYS A 23 -0.83 -6.36 -2.47
C LYS A 23 0.00 -5.41 -1.60
N HIS A 24 1.32 -5.59 -1.56
CA HIS A 24 2.21 -4.77 -0.73
C HIS A 24 3.29 -4.13 -1.58
N VAL A 25 3.23 -2.81 -1.71
CA VAL A 25 4.29 -1.99 -2.33
C VAL A 25 5.07 -1.32 -1.20
N TYR A 26 6.39 -1.49 -1.18
CA TYR A 26 7.23 -0.88 -0.16
C TYR A 26 8.59 -0.47 -0.71
N GLY A 27 9.22 0.49 -0.06
CA GLY A 27 10.42 1.10 -0.60
C GLY A 27 11.16 2.00 0.37
N ASN A 28 12.38 2.31 -0.03
CA ASN A 28 13.29 3.20 0.68
C ASN A 28 13.51 4.45 -0.17
N LEU A 29 13.40 5.63 0.44
CA LEU A 29 13.51 6.93 -0.20
C LEU A 29 14.73 7.64 0.37
N TYR A 30 15.56 8.21 -0.51
CA TYR A 30 16.84 8.83 -0.17
C TYR A 30 16.89 10.27 -0.67
N ASP A 31 17.50 11.14 0.13
CA ASP A 31 17.53 12.59 -0.06
C ASP A 31 16.12 13.19 -0.23
N VAL A 32 15.21 12.88 0.71
CA VAL A 32 13.84 13.39 0.74
C VAL A 32 13.77 14.88 1.14
N ASP A 33 12.68 15.54 0.76
CA ASP A 33 12.32 16.88 1.23
C ASP A 33 12.09 16.86 2.76
N ILE A 34 13.04 17.43 3.50
CA ILE A 34 13.03 17.47 4.96
C ILE A 34 11.92 18.37 5.54
N GLU A 35 11.41 19.33 4.77
CA GLU A 35 10.32 20.22 5.21
C GLU A 35 8.97 19.49 5.25
N ILE A 36 8.81 18.47 4.41
CA ILE A 36 7.65 17.57 4.43
C ILE A 36 7.93 16.39 5.36
N ALA A 37 9.10 15.75 5.23
CA ALA A 37 9.46 14.56 6.00
C ALA A 37 9.56 14.82 7.52
N GLY A 38 9.89 16.05 7.92
CA GLY A 38 10.00 16.47 9.32
C GLY A 38 8.76 17.14 9.89
N ASN A 39 7.73 17.38 9.08
CA ASN A 39 6.50 18.01 9.52
C ASN A 39 5.41 16.95 9.72
N GLU A 40 5.07 16.68 10.98
CA GLU A 40 4.12 15.63 11.35
C GLU A 40 2.75 15.79 10.71
N GLU A 41 2.22 17.02 10.73
CA GLU A 41 0.90 17.32 10.17
C GLU A 41 0.88 17.15 8.65
N LYS A 42 1.87 17.70 7.94
CA LYS A 42 1.99 17.54 6.48
C LYS A 42 2.17 16.08 6.09
N LEU A 43 3.02 15.33 6.78
CA LEU A 43 3.25 13.92 6.45
C LEU A 43 1.99 13.08 6.71
N ARG A 44 1.25 13.40 7.78
CA ARG A 44 -0.06 12.81 8.07
C ARG A 44 -1.06 13.10 6.94
N GLU A 45 -1.13 14.34 6.46
CA GLU A 45 -1.99 14.71 5.32
C GLU A 45 -1.60 13.98 4.03
N VAL A 46 -0.29 13.85 3.75
CA VAL A 46 0.22 13.08 2.61
C VAL A 46 -0.28 11.64 2.66
N VAL A 47 -0.22 10.98 3.81
CA VAL A 47 -0.69 9.59 3.96
C VAL A 47 -2.20 9.48 3.83
N ILE A 48 -2.97 10.45 4.36
CA ILE A 48 -4.43 10.48 4.20
C ILE A 48 -4.80 10.58 2.70
N GLU A 49 -4.13 11.47 1.97
CA GLU A 49 -4.42 11.67 0.56
C GLU A 49 -3.96 10.48 -0.29
N ALA A 50 -2.81 9.87 0.05
CA ALA A 50 -2.36 8.62 -0.57
C ALA A 50 -3.42 7.52 -0.47
N ALA A 51 -4.02 7.34 0.72
CA ALA A 51 -5.09 6.36 0.92
C ALA A 51 -6.32 6.64 0.03
N LYS A 52 -6.74 7.91 -0.10
CA LYS A 52 -7.86 8.28 -0.97
C LYS A 52 -7.57 8.00 -2.44
N ILE A 53 -6.40 8.41 -2.94
CA ILE A 53 -5.98 8.21 -4.33
C ILE A 53 -5.91 6.71 -4.68
N ALA A 54 -5.49 5.89 -3.72
CA ALA A 54 -5.43 4.44 -3.84
C ALA A 54 -6.78 3.73 -3.64
N ASN A 55 -7.89 4.48 -3.51
CA ASN A 55 -9.23 3.95 -3.26
C ASN A 55 -9.32 3.07 -2.00
N MET A 56 -8.58 3.44 -0.95
CA MET A 56 -8.55 2.76 0.34
C MET A 56 -9.49 3.45 1.33
N THR A 57 -10.18 2.65 2.16
CA THR A 57 -10.99 3.19 3.26
C THR A 57 -10.15 3.33 4.52
N LEU A 58 -9.89 4.57 4.92
CA LEU A 58 -9.17 4.90 6.15
C LEU A 58 -10.05 4.65 7.37
N TYR A 59 -9.54 3.91 8.35
CA TYR A 59 -10.21 3.63 9.63
C TYR A 59 -9.66 4.48 10.76
N ASP A 60 -8.33 4.51 10.92
CA ASP A 60 -7.65 5.34 11.92
C ASP A 60 -6.28 5.77 11.37
N ILE A 61 -5.72 6.83 11.92
CA ILE A 61 -4.37 7.28 11.59
C ILE A 61 -3.71 7.94 12.80
N LYS A 62 -2.47 7.54 13.07
CA LYS A 62 -1.64 8.08 14.14
C LYS A 62 -0.29 8.53 13.59
N SER A 63 0.24 9.56 14.23
CA SER A 63 1.52 10.15 13.88
C SER A 63 2.29 10.48 15.15
N TRP A 64 3.61 10.48 15.05
CA TRP A 64 4.52 10.81 16.15
C TRP A 64 5.79 11.47 15.61
N SER A 65 6.24 12.52 16.30
CA SER A 65 7.54 13.16 16.09
C SER A 65 8.56 12.73 17.13
N PHE A 66 9.78 12.44 16.68
CA PHE A 66 10.89 12.03 17.52
C PHE A 66 12.10 12.94 17.28
N GLY A 67 12.77 13.36 18.35
CA GLY A 67 14.02 14.13 18.27
C GLY A 67 15.28 13.27 18.24
N GLY A 68 16.44 13.94 18.19
CA GLY A 68 17.76 13.32 18.26
C GLY A 68 18.28 12.81 16.91
N ARG A 69 19.46 12.18 16.93
CA ARG A 69 20.19 11.81 15.70
C ARG A 69 19.43 10.90 14.76
N LYS A 70 18.57 10.03 15.29
CA LYS A 70 17.69 9.14 14.52
C LYS A 70 16.23 9.59 14.57
N GLY A 71 16.01 10.88 14.79
CA GLY A 71 14.69 11.51 14.85
C GLY A 71 14.08 11.77 13.48
N GLY A 72 12.78 12.04 13.51
CA GLY A 72 11.91 12.23 12.34
C GLY A 72 10.46 11.99 12.72
N VAL A 73 9.65 11.64 11.73
CA VAL A 73 8.21 11.44 11.87
C VAL A 73 7.87 10.00 11.51
N SER A 74 6.99 9.40 12.31
CA SER A 74 6.31 8.15 11.96
C SER A 74 4.84 8.40 11.76
N VAL A 75 4.26 7.90 10.67
CA VAL A 75 2.82 7.92 10.39
C VAL A 75 2.36 6.51 10.10
N ILE A 76 1.30 6.07 10.77
CA ILE A 76 0.63 4.78 10.51
C ILE A 76 -0.84 5.06 10.28
N ALA A 77 -1.32 4.74 9.08
CA ALA A 77 -2.73 4.72 8.73
C ALA A 77 -3.23 3.27 8.74
N LEU A 78 -4.20 2.99 9.60
CA LEU A 78 -4.98 1.77 9.57
C LEU A 78 -6.08 1.93 8.53
N ILE A 79 -6.03 1.15 7.47
CA ILE A 79 -7.10 1.04 6.47
C ILE A 79 -7.87 -0.24 6.76
N VAL A 80 -9.15 -0.31 6.36
CA VAL A 80 -10.02 -1.48 6.63
C VAL A 80 -9.37 -2.81 6.22
N GLU A 81 -8.51 -2.77 5.21
CA GLU A 81 -7.93 -3.97 4.59
C GLU A 81 -6.43 -4.19 4.90
N SER A 82 -5.75 -3.31 5.66
CA SER A 82 -4.37 -3.47 6.21
C SER A 82 -3.77 -2.14 6.69
N HIS A 83 -2.76 -1.53 6.03
CA HIS A 83 -2.14 -0.27 6.50
C HIS A 83 -1.31 0.47 5.45
N ILE A 84 -1.06 1.76 5.72
CA ILE A 84 0.06 2.53 5.17
C ILE A 84 0.96 2.94 6.34
N ALA A 85 2.28 2.76 6.21
CA ALA A 85 3.26 3.24 7.18
C ALA A 85 4.36 4.05 6.50
N VAL A 86 4.73 5.17 7.11
CA VAL A 86 5.86 6.01 6.68
C VAL A 86 6.71 6.34 7.90
N HIS A 87 8.02 6.13 7.79
CA HIS A 87 8.99 6.50 8.82
C HIS A 87 10.09 7.35 8.21
N THR A 88 10.47 8.46 8.85
CA THR A 88 11.50 9.37 8.36
C THR A 88 12.67 9.50 9.34
N TRP A 89 13.85 9.83 8.80
CA TRP A 89 15.09 10.09 9.52
C TRP A 89 15.77 11.33 8.94
N LEU A 90 15.58 12.48 9.60
CA LEU A 90 15.89 13.79 9.01
C LEU A 90 17.39 14.02 8.79
N GLU A 91 18.23 13.64 9.75
CA GLU A 91 19.71 13.76 9.61
C GLU A 91 20.26 12.92 8.44
N TYR A 92 19.50 11.96 7.95
CA TYR A 92 19.90 11.04 6.89
C TYR A 92 19.17 11.32 5.57
N GLY A 93 18.27 12.33 5.52
CA GLY A 93 17.41 12.56 4.36
C GLY A 93 16.65 11.30 3.92
N TYR A 94 16.25 10.46 4.87
CA TYR A 94 15.81 9.09 4.58
C TYR A 94 14.36 8.86 5.00
N ALA A 95 13.63 8.06 4.22
CA ALA A 95 12.32 7.56 4.61
C ALA A 95 12.08 6.13 4.14
N THR A 96 11.28 5.38 4.90
CA THR A 96 10.71 4.10 4.46
C THR A 96 9.21 4.24 4.29
N VAL A 97 8.66 3.61 3.26
CA VAL A 97 7.25 3.63 2.94
C VAL A 97 6.75 2.21 2.72
N ASP A 98 5.67 1.86 3.40
CA ASP A 98 4.94 0.61 3.28
C ASP A 98 3.48 0.91 2.93
N VAL A 99 3.02 0.41 1.79
CA VAL A 99 1.62 0.48 1.35
C VAL A 99 1.12 -0.93 1.16
N TYR A 100 0.39 -1.44 2.14
CA TYR A 100 -0.20 -2.76 2.10
C TYR A 100 -1.73 -2.62 2.02
N THR A 101 -2.38 -3.35 1.11
CA THR A 101 -3.85 -3.45 1.01
C THR A 101 -4.31 -4.87 0.72
N CYS A 102 -5.46 -5.27 1.28
CA CYS A 102 -6.17 -6.51 0.96
C CYS A 102 -7.51 -6.27 0.26
N GLY A 103 -7.49 -5.70 -0.96
CA GLY A 103 -8.72 -5.46 -1.73
C GLY A 103 -8.48 -5.42 -3.23
N GLU A 104 -9.42 -5.96 -4.00
CA GLU A 104 -9.31 -5.99 -5.47
C GLU A 104 -9.25 -4.57 -6.06
N LYS A 105 -10.07 -3.65 -5.51
CA LYS A 105 -10.23 -2.28 -6.01
C LYS A 105 -9.16 -1.29 -5.52
N SER A 106 -8.38 -1.67 -4.52
CA SER A 106 -7.36 -0.81 -3.91
C SER A 106 -6.07 -0.85 -4.74
N ASP A 107 -5.41 0.29 -4.95
CA ASP A 107 -4.20 0.36 -5.78
C ASP A 107 -3.00 0.89 -4.97
N PRO A 108 -2.18 0.01 -4.37
CA PRO A 108 -1.08 0.43 -3.50
C PRO A 108 0.02 1.19 -4.26
N TRP A 109 0.15 1.01 -5.58
CA TRP A 109 1.12 1.74 -6.38
C TRP A 109 0.80 3.23 -6.41
N LYS A 110 -0.47 3.60 -6.58
CA LYS A 110 -0.88 5.01 -6.59
C LYS A 110 -0.61 5.72 -5.26
N ALA A 111 -0.84 5.04 -4.13
CA ALA A 111 -0.49 5.59 -2.82
C ALA A 111 1.03 5.76 -2.68
N PHE A 112 1.82 4.75 -3.05
CA PHE A 112 3.28 4.81 -2.99
C PHE A 112 3.85 5.93 -3.87
N GLU A 113 3.41 6.02 -5.13
CA GLU A 113 3.81 7.04 -6.09
C GLU A 113 3.46 8.46 -5.61
N TYR A 114 2.28 8.63 -5.01
CA TYR A 114 1.89 9.91 -4.43
C TYR A 114 2.80 10.31 -3.26
N ILE A 115 3.10 9.38 -2.35
CA ILE A 115 4.02 9.61 -1.23
C ILE A 115 5.41 9.97 -1.74
N VAL A 116 5.93 9.24 -2.75
CA VAL A 116 7.22 9.55 -3.39
C VAL A 116 7.20 10.93 -4.01
N LYS A 117 6.14 11.32 -4.72
CA LYS A 117 6.00 12.65 -5.31
C LYS A 117 6.04 13.75 -4.25
N CYS A 118 5.35 13.57 -3.12
CA CYS A 118 5.33 14.53 -2.03
C CYS A 118 6.67 14.62 -1.30
N LEU A 119 7.32 13.48 -1.02
CA LEU A 119 8.62 13.46 -0.34
C LEU A 119 9.79 13.81 -1.27
N ASN A 120 9.56 13.88 -2.58
CA ASN A 120 10.51 14.31 -3.61
C ASN A 120 11.95 13.78 -3.40
N PRO A 121 12.16 12.46 -3.23
CA PRO A 121 13.49 11.92 -3.05
C PRO A 121 14.32 12.06 -4.32
N LYS A 122 15.64 12.17 -4.17
CA LYS A 122 16.57 12.08 -5.30
C LYS A 122 16.68 10.66 -5.83
N TYR A 123 16.59 9.66 -4.96
CA TYR A 123 16.64 8.25 -5.31
C TYR A 123 15.64 7.46 -4.46
N PHE A 124 15.05 6.41 -5.03
CA PHE A 124 14.26 5.47 -4.25
C PHE A 124 14.40 4.05 -4.77
N THR A 125 14.21 3.08 -3.89
CA THR A 125 13.96 1.69 -4.25
C THR A 125 12.49 1.38 -4.04
N VAL A 126 11.96 0.46 -4.83
CA VAL A 126 10.59 -0.03 -4.68
C VAL A 126 10.56 -1.53 -4.91
N ASN A 127 9.76 -2.22 -4.11
CA ASN A 127 9.55 -3.64 -4.16
C ASN A 127 8.05 -3.92 -4.09
N TYR A 128 7.68 -5.08 -4.60
CA TYR A 128 6.33 -5.60 -4.52
C TYR A 128 6.36 -6.99 -3.91
N ALA A 129 5.44 -7.23 -2.97
CA ALA A 129 5.16 -8.56 -2.45
C ALA A 129 3.69 -8.91 -2.68
N ASP A 130 3.45 -10.08 -3.26
CA ASP A 130 2.14 -10.72 -3.22
C ASP A 130 1.93 -11.27 -1.80
N ARG A 131 0.85 -10.81 -1.16
CA ARG A 131 0.46 -11.17 0.20
C ARG A 131 -0.85 -11.95 0.22
N SER A 132 -1.27 -12.47 -0.93
CA SER A 132 -2.50 -13.24 -1.06
C SER A 132 -2.43 -14.56 -0.30
N SER A 133 -3.56 -14.98 0.26
CA SER A 133 -3.67 -16.31 0.87
C SER A 133 -3.76 -17.39 -0.21
N PHE A 134 -3.42 -18.62 0.14
CA PHE A 134 -3.90 -19.77 -0.63
C PHE A 134 -5.44 -19.78 -0.65
N SER A 135 -6.00 -20.24 -1.77
CA SER A 135 -7.43 -20.42 -1.89
C SER A 135 -7.93 -21.48 -0.93
N ARG A 136 -9.09 -21.24 -0.33
CA ARG A 136 -9.78 -22.20 0.53
C ARG A 136 -11.13 -22.55 -0.08
N VAL A 137 -11.48 -23.83 0.01
CA VAL A 137 -12.83 -24.30 -0.25
C VAL A 137 -13.68 -23.93 0.96
N ARG A 138 -14.77 -23.18 0.75
CA ARG A 138 -15.77 -22.95 1.81
C ARG A 138 -16.61 -24.24 1.92
N ASN A 139 -16.48 -24.96 3.03
CA ASN A 139 -17.38 -26.07 3.38
C ASN A 139 -18.74 -25.56 3.83
#